data_AF-A0ABD2ACA1-F1
#
_entry.id   AF-A0ABD2ACA1-F1
#
_cell.length_a   1.000
_cell.length_b   1.000
_cell.length_c   1.000
_cell.angle_alpha   90.00
_cell.angle_beta   90.00
_cell.angle_gamma   90.00
#
_symmetry.space_group_name_H-M   'P 1'
#
loop_
_entity.id
_entity.type
_entity.pdbx_description
1 polymer ?
#
loop_
_entity_poly.entity_id
_entity_poly.type
_entity_poly.pdbx_seq_one_letter_code
_entity_poly.pdbx_strand_id
1 'polypeptide(L)'
;MALNQQSNQKKRKLDNNDTQFDNEKEKHVKVTRMEAPRLCPYLDTINRQFLDFDFEKLCSVSLSRINVYACLVCGKYFQGRGTNTHAYTHSVAESHHVFLNLHTLKFYCLPDNYEIVDSSLDDIKYVLNPTFDKAQIALLDKSDKLSRAIDGSMYSPGIVGMNNIKANDYCNVILQALSHVTPLRDFFLRETNYAYVKRPPGDSSYLLVQRFGELMRKLWNPRNFKAHVSPHEMLQAVVLWSKKRFQFTEQGVIVKD
;
A
#
# COMPACT_ATOMS: atom_id res chain seq x y z
N MET A 1 16.17 -1.35 -87.54
CA MET A 1 15.47 -2.64 -87.37
C MET A 1 16.23 -3.47 -86.37
N ALA A 2 15.48 -4.13 -85.49
CA ALA A 2 15.91 -4.78 -84.26
C ALA A 2 16.80 -6.02 -84.49
N LEU A 3 17.65 -6.35 -83.51
CA LEU A 3 17.43 -7.49 -82.60
C LEU A 3 18.57 -7.66 -81.58
N ASN A 4 18.23 -7.30 -80.34
CA ASN A 4 18.44 -7.98 -79.06
C ASN A 4 19.18 -9.36 -79.03
N GLN A 5 20.20 -9.51 -78.16
CA GLN A 5 20.26 -10.42 -76.99
C GLN A 5 21.70 -10.84 -76.58
N GLN A 6 22.07 -10.39 -75.36
CA GLN A 6 22.84 -10.98 -74.24
C GLN A 6 23.36 -12.44 -74.42
N SER A 7 24.47 -12.93 -73.84
CA SER A 7 25.46 -12.47 -72.86
C SER A 7 26.51 -13.59 -72.63
N ASN A 8 27.57 -13.26 -71.88
CA ASN A 8 28.39 -14.13 -71.01
C ASN A 8 29.73 -14.68 -71.57
N GLN A 9 30.86 -14.15 -71.06
CA GLN A 9 32.08 -14.92 -70.77
C GLN A 9 33.08 -14.17 -69.86
N LYS A 10 33.61 -14.92 -68.89
CA LYS A 10 34.56 -14.58 -67.80
C LYS A 10 35.99 -14.23 -68.26
N LYS A 11 36.67 -13.34 -67.50
CA LYS A 11 38.07 -13.36 -66.97
C LYS A 11 38.48 -11.89 -66.63
N ARG A 12 39.20 -11.49 -65.58
CA ARG A 12 40.34 -12.02 -64.79
C ARG A 12 40.47 -11.25 -63.45
N LYS A 13 41.24 -11.80 -62.50
CA LYS A 13 41.56 -11.32 -61.13
C LYS A 13 42.73 -10.30 -61.06
N LEU A 14 42.86 -9.73 -59.84
CA LEU A 14 43.98 -9.04 -59.13
C LEU A 14 43.85 -7.50 -59.10
N ASP A 15 43.99 -6.79 -57.97
CA ASP A 15 44.89 -6.98 -56.81
C ASP A 15 44.31 -6.50 -55.47
N ASN A 16 44.87 -7.04 -54.38
CA ASN A 16 44.69 -6.60 -52.99
C ASN A 16 45.41 -5.27 -52.75
N ASN A 17 44.80 -4.38 -51.97
CA ASN A 17 45.54 -3.47 -51.08
C ASN A 17 44.69 -3.13 -49.85
N ASP A 18 45.22 -3.50 -48.69
CA ASP A 18 44.72 -3.18 -47.36
C ASP A 18 44.74 -1.65 -47.12
N THR A 19 43.66 -1.08 -46.57
CA THR A 19 43.77 0.07 -45.67
C THR A 19 42.52 0.24 -44.79
N GLN A 20 42.73 -0.07 -43.50
CA GLN A 20 42.18 0.53 -42.27
C GLN A 20 40.79 1.19 -42.24
N PHE A 21 39.91 0.54 -41.47
CA PHE A 21 38.99 1.05 -40.43
C PHE A 21 38.69 2.55 -40.40
N ASP A 22 37.40 2.89 -40.57
CA ASP A 22 36.73 3.85 -39.70
C ASP A 22 35.28 3.41 -39.41
N ASN A 23 35.00 3.26 -38.11
CA ASN A 23 33.75 2.77 -37.53
C ASN A 23 32.77 3.93 -37.34
N GLU A 24 31.79 4.08 -38.23
CA GLU A 24 30.62 4.92 -37.97
C GLU A 24 29.58 4.14 -37.16
N LYS A 25 29.46 4.50 -35.87
CA LYS A 25 28.53 3.93 -34.91
C LYS A 25 27.08 4.32 -35.24
N GLU A 26 26.31 3.37 -35.77
CA GLU A 26 24.85 3.46 -35.76
C GLU A 26 24.33 3.50 -34.32
N LYS A 27 23.69 4.62 -33.94
CA LYS A 27 23.01 4.78 -32.66
C LYS A 27 21.72 3.95 -32.68
N HIS A 28 21.80 2.71 -32.23
CA HIS A 28 20.62 1.93 -31.85
C HIS A 28 19.88 2.63 -30.70
N VAL A 29 18.83 3.36 -31.03
CA VAL A 29 17.82 3.79 -30.06
C VAL A 29 17.15 2.54 -29.52
N LYS A 30 17.49 2.14 -28.29
CA LYS A 30 16.77 1.10 -27.55
C LYS A 30 15.36 1.60 -27.28
N VAL A 31 14.42 1.25 -28.15
CA VAL A 31 12.99 1.34 -27.84
C VAL A 31 12.74 0.33 -26.73
N THR A 32 12.58 0.81 -25.49
CA THR A 32 12.13 -0.01 -24.37
C THR A 32 10.73 -0.52 -24.73
N ARG A 33 10.64 -1.80 -25.14
CA ARG A 33 9.35 -2.48 -25.29
C ARG A 33 8.66 -2.41 -23.92
N MET A 34 7.60 -1.62 -23.81
CA MET A 34 6.67 -1.74 -22.69
C MET A 34 6.02 -3.12 -22.85
N GLU A 35 6.46 -4.09 -22.05
CA GLU A 35 5.79 -5.38 -21.96
C GLU A 35 4.33 -5.12 -21.58
N ALA A 36 3.40 -5.71 -22.33
CA ALA A 36 1.98 -5.61 -22.02
C ALA A 36 1.76 -6.06 -20.55
N PRO A 37 0.89 -5.40 -19.78
CA PRO A 37 0.62 -5.79 -18.41
C PRO A 37 0.21 -7.27 -18.38
N ARG A 38 0.94 -8.09 -17.62
CA ARG A 38 0.56 -9.49 -17.42
C ARG A 38 -0.76 -9.50 -16.65
N LEU A 39 -1.81 -10.04 -17.28
CA LEU A 39 -3.08 -10.28 -16.60
C LEU A 39 -2.87 -11.43 -15.60
N CYS A 40 -3.05 -11.14 -14.31
CA CYS A 40 -2.91 -12.15 -13.27
C CYS A 40 -4.17 -13.04 -13.24
N PRO A 41 -4.05 -14.37 -13.36
CA PRO A 41 -5.21 -15.27 -13.38
C PRO A 41 -5.84 -15.47 -11.99
N TYR A 42 -5.17 -15.04 -10.91
CA TYR A 42 -5.57 -15.32 -9.53
C TYR A 42 -6.32 -14.15 -8.85
N LEU A 43 -6.70 -13.10 -9.58
CA LEU A 43 -7.36 -11.92 -8.99
C LEU A 43 -8.73 -12.24 -8.39
N ASP A 44 -9.40 -13.26 -8.91
CA ASP A 44 -10.67 -13.79 -8.42
C ASP A 44 -10.54 -14.46 -7.03
N THR A 45 -9.34 -14.93 -6.66
CA THR A 45 -9.07 -15.56 -5.35
C THR A 45 -9.02 -14.56 -4.19
N ILE A 46 -8.99 -13.25 -4.47
CA ILE A 46 -8.87 -12.22 -3.45
C ILE A 46 -10.14 -12.16 -2.60
N ASN A 47 -10.00 -12.32 -1.29
CA ASN A 47 -11.12 -12.18 -0.36
C ASN A 47 -10.94 -10.95 0.53
N ARG A 48 -11.66 -9.89 0.19
CA ARG A 48 -11.62 -8.60 0.89
C ARG A 48 -12.20 -8.65 2.32
N GLN A 49 -13.04 -9.63 2.65
CA GLN A 49 -13.63 -9.76 3.99
C GLN A 49 -12.57 -10.11 5.05
N PHE A 50 -11.51 -10.82 4.65
CA PHE A 50 -10.41 -11.19 5.54
C PHE A 50 -9.33 -10.11 5.65
N LEU A 51 -9.40 -9.03 4.85
CA LEU A 51 -8.39 -7.99 4.86
C LEU A 51 -8.65 -7.02 6.01
N ASP A 52 -7.67 -6.99 6.92
CA ASP A 52 -7.63 -6.07 8.03
C ASP A 52 -6.25 -5.40 8.06
N PHE A 53 -6.23 -4.09 7.93
CA PHE A 53 -5.02 -3.28 7.84
C PHE A 53 -4.80 -2.40 9.08
N ASP A 54 -5.51 -2.67 10.17
CA ASP A 54 -5.44 -1.89 11.41
C ASP A 54 -4.39 -2.39 12.40
N PHE A 55 -3.85 -3.59 12.16
CA PHE A 55 -2.84 -4.19 13.01
C PHE A 55 -1.42 -3.88 12.55
N GLU A 56 -0.49 -4.18 13.45
CA GLU A 56 0.94 -3.98 13.22
C GLU A 56 1.42 -4.76 11.99
N LYS A 57 2.22 -4.09 11.15
CA LYS A 57 2.77 -4.66 9.91
C LYS A 57 3.96 -5.58 10.22
N LEU A 58 3.69 -6.70 10.88
CA LEU A 58 4.67 -7.73 11.23
C LEU A 58 4.35 -9.06 10.54
N CYS A 59 5.38 -9.86 10.27
CA CYS A 59 5.17 -11.22 9.81
C CYS A 59 4.59 -12.09 10.93
N SER A 60 3.51 -12.82 10.65
CA SER A 60 2.87 -13.71 11.62
C SER A 60 3.71 -14.93 12.03
N VAL A 61 4.85 -15.17 11.36
CA VAL A 61 5.76 -16.28 11.65
C VAL A 61 7.03 -15.79 12.33
N SER A 62 7.77 -14.88 11.69
CA SER A 62 9.06 -14.39 12.20
C SER A 62 8.96 -13.15 13.09
N LEU A 63 7.78 -12.53 13.21
CA LEU A 63 7.54 -11.23 13.86
C LEU A 63 8.36 -10.07 13.26
N SER A 64 9.01 -10.27 12.12
CA SER A 64 9.79 -9.23 11.46
C SER A 64 8.91 -8.14 10.86
N ARG A 65 9.34 -6.89 10.97
CA ARG A 65 8.71 -5.71 10.33
C ARG A 65 9.28 -5.41 8.93
N ILE A 66 10.31 -6.14 8.50
CA ILE A 66 11.05 -5.84 7.26
C ILE A 66 10.41 -6.56 6.08
N ASN A 67 10.08 -5.83 5.02
CA ASN A 67 9.55 -6.39 3.76
C ASN A 67 8.33 -7.31 4.00
N VAL A 68 7.32 -6.79 4.71
CA VAL A 68 6.09 -7.54 5.03
C VAL A 68 5.08 -7.41 3.89
N TYR A 69 4.46 -8.55 3.56
CA TYR A 69 3.44 -8.72 2.53
C TYR A 69 2.15 -9.25 3.15
N ALA A 70 1.01 -8.65 2.82
CA ALA A 70 -0.29 -9.19 3.16
C ALA A 70 -0.76 -10.18 2.08
N CYS A 71 -1.13 -11.39 2.49
CA CYS A 71 -1.84 -12.33 1.64
C CYS A 71 -3.26 -11.82 1.41
N LEU A 72 -3.65 -11.59 0.15
CA LEU A 72 -4.97 -11.04 -0.17
C LEU A 72 -6.09 -12.09 -0.15
N VAL A 73 -5.74 -13.37 0.03
CA VAL A 73 -6.72 -14.46 0.13
C VAL A 73 -7.14 -14.70 1.58
N CYS A 74 -6.19 -14.65 2.53
CA CYS A 74 -6.45 -14.97 3.94
C CYS A 74 -6.15 -13.83 4.94
N GLY A 75 -5.67 -12.67 4.48
CA GLY A 75 -5.39 -11.50 5.31
C GLY A 75 -4.13 -11.57 6.16
N LYS A 76 -3.48 -12.73 6.31
CA LYS A 76 -2.26 -12.90 7.12
C LYS A 76 -1.05 -12.23 6.48
N TYR A 77 -0.10 -11.82 7.33
CA TYR A 77 1.09 -11.08 6.94
C TYR A 77 2.34 -11.95 6.97
N PHE A 78 3.15 -11.90 5.93
CA PHE A 78 4.34 -12.72 5.77
C PHE A 78 5.55 -11.92 5.33
N GLN A 79 6.74 -12.36 5.77
CA GLN A 79 7.99 -11.71 5.43
C GLN A 79 8.49 -12.15 4.04
N GLY A 80 8.98 -11.19 3.27
CA GLY A 80 9.73 -11.38 2.04
C GLY A 80 8.90 -11.95 0.88
N ARG A 81 9.49 -11.97 -0.33
CA ARG A 81 8.87 -12.59 -1.52
C ARG A 81 9.81 -13.54 -2.28
N GLY A 82 10.99 -13.79 -1.74
CA GLY A 82 12.00 -14.67 -2.35
C GLY A 82 11.72 -16.14 -2.01
N THR A 83 12.39 -17.06 -2.69
CA THR A 83 12.16 -18.51 -2.55
C THR A 83 12.27 -19.05 -1.13
N ASN A 84 13.08 -18.43 -0.27
CA ASN A 84 13.30 -18.83 1.13
C ASN A 84 12.58 -17.91 2.13
N THR A 85 11.46 -17.30 1.75
CA THR A 85 10.73 -16.38 2.62
C THR A 85 9.34 -16.88 2.94
N HIS A 86 8.78 -16.44 4.07
CA HIS A 86 7.50 -16.94 4.55
C HIS A 86 6.34 -16.69 3.59
N ALA A 87 6.32 -15.57 2.84
CA ALA A 87 5.24 -15.34 1.87
C ALA A 87 5.33 -16.31 0.67
N TYR A 88 6.54 -16.64 0.22
CA TYR A 88 6.74 -17.61 -0.84
C TYR A 88 6.31 -19.01 -0.39
N THR A 89 6.78 -19.45 0.79
CA THR A 89 6.36 -20.75 1.35
C THR A 89 4.84 -20.81 1.55
N HIS A 90 4.23 -19.73 2.07
CA HIS A 90 2.77 -19.64 2.22
C HIS A 90 2.04 -19.73 0.88
N SER A 91 2.57 -19.10 -0.17
CA SER A 91 1.94 -19.13 -1.50
C SER A 91 1.85 -20.54 -2.07
N VAL A 92 2.92 -21.33 -1.92
CA VAL A 92 2.99 -22.70 -2.42
C VAL A 92 2.21 -23.66 -1.53
N ALA A 93 2.35 -23.54 -0.20
CA ALA A 93 1.72 -24.46 0.75
C ALA A 93 0.19 -24.32 0.78
N GLU A 94 -0.32 -23.09 0.75
CA GLU A 94 -1.74 -22.79 0.89
C GLU A 94 -2.42 -22.45 -0.45
N SER A 95 -1.68 -22.49 -1.57
CA SER A 95 -2.17 -22.06 -2.89
C SER A 95 -2.73 -20.63 -2.90
N HIS A 96 -2.14 -19.74 -2.11
CA HIS A 96 -2.50 -18.33 -2.02
C HIS A 96 -1.53 -17.48 -2.82
N HIS A 97 -1.93 -17.01 -4.00
CA HIS A 97 -0.97 -16.48 -4.96
C HIS A 97 -0.83 -14.96 -4.94
N VAL A 98 -1.78 -14.22 -4.39
CA VAL A 98 -1.80 -12.74 -4.49
C VAL A 98 -1.39 -12.07 -3.19
N PHE A 99 -0.37 -11.21 -3.26
CA PHE A 99 0.20 -10.52 -2.11
C PHE A 99 0.34 -9.02 -2.34
N LEU A 100 0.17 -8.24 -1.28
CA LEU A 100 0.40 -6.78 -1.26
C LEU A 100 1.60 -6.45 -0.37
N ASN A 101 2.61 -5.78 -0.90
CA ASN A 101 3.67 -5.22 -0.08
C ASN A 101 3.13 -4.04 0.75
N LEU A 102 3.17 -4.16 2.08
CA LEU A 102 2.56 -3.19 3.00
C LEU A 102 3.30 -1.85 3.13
N HIS A 103 4.47 -1.73 2.50
CA HIS A 103 5.30 -0.52 2.49
C HIS A 103 5.25 0.18 1.13
N THR A 104 5.44 -0.56 0.04
CA THR A 104 5.49 -0.01 -1.33
C THR A 104 4.13 0.08 -2.00
N LEU A 105 3.09 -0.54 -1.41
CA LEU A 105 1.73 -0.62 -1.97
C LEU A 105 1.67 -1.30 -3.35
N LYS A 106 2.66 -2.15 -3.65
CA LYS A 106 2.76 -2.94 -4.86
C LYS A 106 2.21 -4.34 -4.66
N PHE A 107 1.47 -4.83 -5.64
CA PHE A 107 0.93 -6.18 -5.65
C PHE A 107 1.87 -7.14 -6.37
N TYR A 108 1.94 -8.37 -5.90
CA TYR A 108 2.80 -9.41 -6.45
C TYR A 108 2.06 -10.73 -6.51
N CYS A 109 2.28 -11.48 -7.58
CA CYS A 109 1.91 -12.88 -7.67
C CYS A 109 3.08 -13.73 -7.18
N LEU A 110 2.86 -14.64 -6.24
CA LEU A 110 3.84 -15.65 -5.80
C LEU A 110 3.24 -17.05 -6.05
N PRO A 111 4.07 -18.07 -6.38
CA PRO A 111 5.53 -18.07 -6.38
C PRO A 111 6.20 -17.42 -7.61
N ASP A 112 5.46 -17.11 -8.66
CA ASP A 112 5.99 -16.62 -9.95
C ASP A 112 6.71 -15.26 -9.88
N ASN A 113 6.52 -14.52 -8.81
CA ASN A 113 7.24 -13.29 -8.44
C ASN A 113 7.21 -12.17 -9.50
N TYR A 114 6.04 -11.94 -10.11
CA TYR A 114 5.81 -10.77 -10.96
C TYR A 114 4.92 -9.73 -10.26
N GLU A 115 5.11 -8.45 -10.61
CA GLU A 115 4.27 -7.35 -10.13
C GLU A 115 2.92 -7.35 -10.85
N ILE A 116 1.84 -7.23 -10.08
CA ILE A 116 0.48 -7.13 -10.59
C ILE A 116 0.11 -5.66 -10.64
N VAL A 117 -0.26 -5.18 -11.83
CA VAL A 117 -0.73 -3.80 -12.04
C VAL A 117 -2.16 -3.88 -12.55
N ASP A 118 -3.11 -3.66 -11.64
CA ASP A 118 -4.55 -3.73 -11.94
C ASP A 118 -5.33 -2.70 -11.09
N SER A 119 -6.21 -1.94 -11.73
CA SER A 119 -7.00 -0.88 -11.08
C SER A 119 -8.09 -1.42 -10.16
N SER A 120 -8.52 -2.67 -10.33
CA SER A 120 -9.49 -3.32 -9.44
C SER A 120 -8.96 -3.51 -8.01
N LEU A 121 -7.65 -3.34 -7.80
CA LEU A 121 -6.99 -3.46 -6.50
C LEU A 121 -6.77 -2.12 -5.79
N ASP A 122 -7.14 -1.01 -6.43
CA ASP A 122 -6.91 0.33 -5.87
C ASP A 122 -7.78 0.58 -4.63
N ASP A 123 -8.91 -0.11 -4.48
CA ASP A 123 -9.71 -0.10 -3.27
C ASP A 123 -8.92 -0.66 -2.06
N ILE A 124 -8.21 -1.77 -2.24
CA ILE A 124 -7.35 -2.37 -1.21
C ILE A 124 -6.22 -1.41 -0.81
N LYS A 125 -5.57 -0.75 -1.79
CA LYS A 125 -4.57 0.30 -1.50
C LYS A 125 -5.18 1.43 -0.67
N TYR A 126 -6.39 1.86 -1.05
CA TYR A 126 -7.09 2.95 -0.39
C TYR A 126 -7.52 2.59 1.03
N VAL A 127 -7.91 1.35 1.32
CA VAL A 127 -8.20 0.92 2.71
C VAL A 127 -6.92 0.84 3.54
N LEU A 128 -5.82 0.33 2.98
CA LEU A 128 -4.54 0.25 3.68
C LEU A 128 -3.97 1.64 4.01
N ASN A 129 -4.08 2.60 3.07
CA ASN A 129 -3.61 3.97 3.26
C ASN A 129 -4.58 4.97 2.62
N PRO A 130 -5.66 5.36 3.31
CA PRO A 130 -6.64 6.28 2.77
C PRO A 130 -5.99 7.65 2.50
N THR A 131 -6.35 8.27 1.38
CA THR A 131 -5.85 9.58 0.99
C THR A 131 -7.00 10.53 0.69
N PHE A 132 -6.81 11.80 1.04
CA PHE A 132 -7.83 12.83 0.90
C PHE A 132 -7.25 14.04 0.17
N ASP A 133 -7.92 14.45 -0.91
CA ASP A 133 -7.65 15.72 -1.56
C ASP A 133 -8.40 16.87 -0.86
N LYS A 134 -8.06 18.12 -1.20
CA LYS A 134 -8.67 19.31 -0.58
C LYS A 134 -10.17 19.42 -0.89
N ALA A 135 -10.62 18.97 -2.07
CA ALA A 135 -12.01 19.06 -2.49
C ALA A 135 -12.88 18.04 -1.74
N GLN A 136 -12.38 16.82 -1.57
CA GLN A 136 -12.97 15.77 -0.75
C GLN A 136 -13.14 16.25 0.69
N ILE A 137 -12.10 16.84 1.29
CA ILE A 137 -12.16 17.37 2.66
C ILE A 137 -13.21 18.45 2.79
N ALA A 138 -13.27 19.41 1.86
CA ALA A 138 -14.27 20.48 1.87
C ALA A 138 -15.72 19.97 1.70
N LEU A 139 -15.91 18.75 1.20
CA LEU A 139 -17.21 18.11 1.04
C LEU A 139 -17.62 17.29 2.27
N LEU A 140 -16.69 16.90 3.15
CA LEU A 140 -16.98 16.04 4.30
C LEU A 140 -18.06 16.63 5.22
N ASP A 141 -18.01 17.94 5.48
CA ASP A 141 -18.99 18.63 6.34
C ASP A 141 -20.33 18.93 5.66
N LYS A 142 -20.42 18.70 4.34
CA LYS A 142 -21.59 19.04 3.53
C LYS A 142 -22.37 17.81 3.08
N SER A 143 -21.87 16.62 3.34
CA SER A 143 -22.38 15.37 2.78
C SER A 143 -22.94 14.47 3.88
N ASP A 144 -24.26 14.30 3.89
CA ASP A 144 -24.94 13.30 4.74
C ASP A 144 -24.97 11.89 4.12
N LYS A 145 -24.13 11.66 3.09
CA LYS A 145 -24.10 10.39 2.37
C LYS A 145 -23.47 9.29 3.21
N LEU A 146 -24.28 8.27 3.51
CA LEU A 146 -23.79 7.03 4.08
C LEU A 146 -22.92 6.26 3.09
N SER A 147 -21.83 5.71 3.61
CA SER A 147 -20.92 4.77 2.94
C SER A 147 -21.35 3.34 3.24
N ARG A 148 -20.96 2.41 2.36
CA ARG A 148 -21.31 0.98 2.47
C ARG A 148 -20.04 0.15 2.58
N ALA A 149 -19.94 -0.66 3.62
CA ALA A 149 -18.88 -1.64 3.81
C ALA A 149 -19.14 -2.93 3.01
N ILE A 150 -18.16 -3.84 2.97
CA ILE A 150 -18.25 -5.07 2.16
C ILE A 150 -19.30 -6.04 2.69
N ASP A 151 -19.50 -6.06 4.00
CA ASP A 151 -20.56 -6.85 4.67
C ASP A 151 -21.97 -6.28 4.44
N GLY A 152 -22.10 -5.18 3.70
CA GLY A 152 -23.35 -4.49 3.42
C GLY A 152 -23.79 -3.52 4.51
N SER A 153 -23.05 -3.40 5.62
CA SER A 153 -23.34 -2.42 6.67
C SER A 153 -23.17 -0.99 6.13
N MET A 154 -24.10 -0.13 6.53
CA MET A 154 -24.06 1.29 6.20
C MET A 154 -23.42 2.04 7.36
N TYR A 155 -22.53 2.98 7.06
CA TYR A 155 -21.85 3.79 8.06
C TYR A 155 -21.64 5.21 7.55
N SER A 156 -21.51 6.18 8.45
CA SER A 156 -21.09 7.53 8.09
C SER A 156 -19.60 7.68 8.32
N PRO A 157 -18.80 8.14 7.35
CA PRO A 157 -17.39 8.47 7.59
C PRO A 157 -17.26 9.41 8.79
N GLY A 158 -16.27 9.14 9.65
CA GLY A 158 -16.09 9.83 10.94
C GLY A 158 -16.90 9.20 12.08
N ILE A 159 -18.12 8.74 11.82
CA ILE A 159 -19.00 8.08 12.81
C ILE A 159 -18.93 6.55 12.62
N VAL A 160 -17.75 5.98 12.90
CA VAL A 160 -17.51 4.54 12.86
C VAL A 160 -17.10 4.03 14.24
N GLY A 161 -17.46 2.78 14.55
CA GLY A 161 -17.07 2.17 15.83
C GLY A 161 -15.55 1.99 15.92
N MET A 162 -14.98 2.20 17.11
CA MET A 162 -13.61 1.80 17.39
C MET A 162 -13.58 0.53 18.23
N ASN A 163 -12.71 -0.42 17.87
CA ASN A 163 -12.60 -1.66 18.64
C ASN A 163 -12.20 -1.38 20.09
N ASN A 164 -12.92 -2.01 21.02
CA ASN A 164 -12.48 -2.10 22.41
C ASN A 164 -11.60 -3.33 22.55
N ILE A 165 -10.29 -3.12 22.72
CA ILE A 165 -9.32 -4.20 22.86
C ILE A 165 -9.43 -4.80 24.26
N LYS A 166 -9.53 -3.95 25.29
CA LYS A 166 -9.87 -4.34 26.67
C LYS A 166 -10.58 -3.19 27.41
N ALA A 167 -9.81 -2.22 27.90
CA ALA A 167 -10.28 -1.12 28.75
C ALA A 167 -9.88 0.25 28.16
N ASN A 168 -9.97 0.40 26.84
CA ASN A 168 -9.57 1.61 26.10
C ASN A 168 -10.74 2.49 25.65
N ASP A 169 -11.92 2.29 26.23
CA ASP A 169 -13.11 3.09 26.02
C ASP A 169 -12.85 4.60 26.24
N TYR A 170 -12.14 4.95 27.31
CA TYR A 170 -11.75 6.33 27.62
C TYR A 170 -10.92 6.97 26.48
N CYS A 171 -9.96 6.24 25.92
CA CYS A 171 -9.18 6.70 24.78
C CYS A 171 -10.04 6.79 23.53
N ASN A 172 -10.93 5.83 23.28
CA ASN A 172 -11.82 5.85 22.13
C ASN A 172 -12.72 7.09 22.15
N VAL A 173 -13.26 7.47 23.32
CA VAL A 173 -14.05 8.71 23.48
C VAL A 173 -13.22 9.94 23.13
N ILE A 174 -11.99 10.06 23.63
CA ILE A 174 -11.11 11.20 23.32
C ILE A 174 -10.79 11.23 21.83
N LEU A 175 -10.46 10.09 21.23
CA LEU A 175 -10.11 9.99 19.81
C LEU A 175 -11.31 10.35 18.91
N GLN A 176 -12.53 9.96 19.27
CA GLN A 176 -13.73 10.42 18.57
C GLN A 176 -13.97 11.92 18.76
N ALA A 177 -13.85 12.43 19.99
CA ALA A 177 -14.04 13.86 20.24
C ALA A 177 -13.06 14.70 19.40
N LEU A 178 -11.79 14.29 19.33
CA LEU A 178 -10.77 14.96 18.51
C LEU A 178 -11.00 14.76 17.00
N SER A 179 -11.51 13.61 16.55
CA SER A 179 -11.76 13.33 15.13
C SER A 179 -12.84 14.23 14.51
N HIS A 180 -13.74 14.75 15.35
CA HIS A 180 -14.82 15.65 14.96
C HIS A 180 -14.48 17.14 15.10
N VAL A 181 -13.27 17.50 15.52
CA VAL A 181 -12.79 18.88 15.49
C VAL A 181 -12.30 19.20 14.09
N THR A 182 -13.13 19.87 13.27
CA THR A 182 -12.90 20.11 11.83
C THR A 182 -11.47 20.59 11.48
N PRO A 183 -10.90 21.64 12.10
CA PRO A 183 -9.56 22.10 11.74
C PRO A 183 -8.47 21.06 12.04
N LEU A 184 -8.64 20.30 13.13
CA LEU A 184 -7.71 19.25 13.53
C LEU A 184 -7.82 18.06 12.57
N ARG A 185 -9.04 17.62 12.29
CA ARG A 185 -9.36 16.57 11.31
C ARG A 185 -8.72 16.90 9.96
N ASP A 186 -9.03 18.06 9.38
CA ASP A 186 -8.57 18.45 8.05
C ASP A 186 -7.04 18.52 7.96
N PHE A 187 -6.39 18.94 9.04
CA PHE A 187 -4.94 18.90 9.15
C PHE A 187 -4.39 17.48 9.06
N PHE A 188 -4.97 16.54 9.81
CA PHE A 188 -4.50 15.15 9.89
C PHE A 188 -4.94 14.24 8.75
N LEU A 189 -6.00 14.59 8.01
CA LEU A 189 -6.41 13.86 6.80
C LEU A 189 -5.41 13.97 5.65
N ARG A 190 -4.53 15.00 5.67
CA ARG A 190 -3.47 15.18 4.67
C ARG A 190 -2.11 15.04 5.32
N GLU A 191 -1.49 13.89 5.11
CA GLU A 191 -0.15 13.59 5.62
C GLU A 191 0.92 14.62 5.25
N THR A 192 0.80 15.25 4.07
CA THR A 192 1.68 16.33 3.64
C THR A 192 1.76 17.51 4.62
N ASN A 193 0.72 17.71 5.45
CA ASN A 193 0.67 18.81 6.41
C ASN A 193 1.63 18.60 7.59
N TYR A 194 1.98 17.35 7.93
CA TYR A 194 2.85 17.03 9.06
C TYR A 194 4.08 16.19 8.70
N ALA A 195 4.13 15.57 7.50
CA ALA A 195 5.20 14.68 7.04
C ALA A 195 6.61 15.30 7.09
N TYR A 196 6.72 16.59 6.78
CA TYR A 196 7.99 17.31 6.60
C TYR A 196 8.31 18.27 7.75
N VAL A 197 7.63 18.14 8.88
CA VAL A 197 7.93 18.94 10.07
C VAL A 197 9.36 18.62 10.53
N LYS A 198 10.17 19.67 10.72
CA LYS A 198 11.55 19.54 11.22
C LYS A 198 11.52 19.00 12.65
N ARG A 199 12.35 17.99 12.93
CA ARG A 199 12.38 17.29 14.21
C ARG A 199 13.79 17.09 14.72
N PRO A 200 13.99 17.07 16.04
CA PRO A 200 15.27 16.66 16.61
C PRO A 200 15.51 15.16 16.36
N PRO A 201 16.77 14.73 16.25
CA PRO A 201 17.12 13.31 16.18
C PRO A 201 16.58 12.55 17.40
N GLY A 202 15.96 11.38 17.17
CA GLY A 202 15.41 10.56 18.24
C GLY A 202 14.06 11.01 18.80
N ASP A 203 13.37 11.95 18.15
CA ASP A 203 12.02 12.36 18.55
C ASP A 203 11.00 11.22 18.40
N SER A 204 10.74 10.54 19.52
CA SER A 204 9.75 9.47 19.61
C SER A 204 8.31 9.98 19.68
N SER A 205 8.09 11.28 19.95
CA SER A 205 6.74 11.86 20.03
C SER A 205 6.05 11.92 18.68
N TYR A 206 6.82 12.05 17.60
CA TYR A 206 6.28 12.10 16.25
C TYR A 206 5.54 10.84 15.84
N LEU A 207 5.83 9.69 16.46
CA LEU A 207 5.06 8.47 16.24
C LEU A 207 3.57 8.67 16.60
N LEU A 208 3.27 9.47 17.63
CA LEU A 208 1.88 9.83 17.96
C LEU A 208 1.23 10.61 16.83
N VAL A 209 1.93 11.59 16.25
CA VAL A 209 1.44 12.41 15.13
C VAL A 209 1.14 11.53 13.92
N GLN A 210 2.05 10.60 13.59
CA GLN A 210 1.87 9.67 12.47
C GLN A 210 0.68 8.73 12.71
N ARG A 211 0.62 8.06 13.87
CA ARG A 211 -0.46 7.11 14.18
C ARG A 211 -1.81 7.80 14.32
N PHE A 212 -1.85 9.01 14.87
CA PHE A 212 -3.08 9.79 14.93
C PHE A 212 -3.57 10.15 13.52
N GLY A 213 -2.68 10.62 12.64
CA GLY A 213 -3.04 10.90 11.24
C GLY A 213 -3.47 9.67 10.45
N GLU A 214 -2.84 8.51 10.66
CA GLU A 214 -3.30 7.23 10.10
C GLU A 214 -4.71 6.86 10.60
N LEU A 215 -4.95 6.96 11.90
CA LEU A 215 -6.27 6.67 12.48
C LEU A 215 -7.34 7.63 11.96
N MET A 216 -7.07 8.94 11.90
CA MET A 216 -7.99 9.94 11.35
C MET A 216 -8.41 9.59 9.92
N ARG A 217 -7.42 9.25 9.07
CA ARG A 217 -7.68 8.85 7.69
C ARG A 217 -8.53 7.59 7.58
N LYS A 218 -8.36 6.63 8.49
CA LYS A 218 -9.17 5.40 8.56
C LYS A 218 -10.58 5.63 9.07
N LEU A 219 -10.76 6.45 10.10
CA LEU A 219 -12.08 6.80 10.65
C LEU A 219 -12.94 7.52 9.60
N TRP A 220 -12.33 8.43 8.84
CA TRP A 220 -13.00 9.23 7.81
C TRP A 220 -12.97 8.59 6.41
N ASN A 221 -12.53 7.34 6.28
CA ASN A 221 -12.48 6.64 5.00
C ASN A 221 -13.90 6.27 4.50
N PRO A 222 -14.37 6.80 3.35
CA PRO A 222 -15.68 6.47 2.79
C PRO A 222 -15.72 5.12 2.05
N ARG A 223 -14.62 4.36 2.03
CA ARG A 223 -14.46 3.09 1.31
C ARG A 223 -13.90 1.99 2.22
N ASN A 224 -14.20 2.02 3.51
CA ASN A 224 -13.77 0.98 4.43
C ASN A 224 -14.43 -0.36 4.07
N PHE A 225 -13.67 -1.43 4.29
CA PHE A 225 -14.20 -2.79 4.15
C PHE A 225 -15.13 -3.20 5.31
N LYS A 226 -15.00 -2.54 6.46
CA LYS A 226 -15.77 -2.78 7.69
C LYS A 226 -16.26 -1.45 8.27
N ALA A 227 -17.42 -1.45 8.93
CA ALA A 227 -17.97 -0.26 9.61
C ALA A 227 -17.33 0.02 11.00
N HIS A 228 -16.14 -0.50 11.25
CA HIS A 228 -15.36 -0.26 12.47
C HIS A 228 -13.87 -0.20 12.14
N VAL A 229 -13.10 0.45 13.00
CA VAL A 229 -11.64 0.62 12.89
C VAL A 229 -10.98 0.26 14.20
N SER A 230 -9.88 -0.48 14.16
CA SER A 230 -9.10 -0.77 15.37
C SER A 230 -8.10 0.36 15.66
N PRO A 231 -8.14 1.01 16.84
CA PRO A 231 -7.19 2.05 17.22
C PRO A 231 -5.86 1.49 17.75
N HIS A 232 -5.59 0.19 17.57
CA HIS A 232 -4.47 -0.52 18.20
C HIS A 232 -3.11 0.17 18.03
N GLU A 233 -2.71 0.53 16.80
CA GLU A 233 -1.43 1.19 16.55
C GLU A 233 -1.32 2.56 17.26
N MET A 234 -2.42 3.32 17.31
CA MET A 234 -2.47 4.60 18.02
C MET A 234 -2.33 4.39 19.53
N LEU A 235 -3.03 3.40 20.08
CA LEU A 235 -2.95 3.07 21.50
C LEU A 235 -1.56 2.57 21.89
N GLN A 236 -0.91 1.76 21.06
CA GLN A 236 0.48 1.35 21.27
C GLN A 236 1.43 2.55 21.28
N ALA A 237 1.26 3.51 20.36
CA ALA A 237 2.08 4.73 20.36
C ALA A 237 1.85 5.56 21.64
N VAL A 238 0.60 5.69 22.09
CA VAL A 238 0.25 6.35 23.36
C VAL A 238 0.90 5.64 24.55
N VAL A 239 0.82 4.32 24.65
CA VAL A 239 1.45 3.53 25.72
C VAL A 239 2.96 3.75 25.72
N LEU A 240 3.60 3.62 24.56
CA LEU A 240 5.05 3.73 24.42
C LEU A 240 5.53 5.11 24.85
N TRP A 241 4.89 6.16 24.33
CA TRP A 241 5.31 7.54 24.60
C TRP A 241 4.97 7.99 26.02
N SER A 242 3.82 7.57 26.55
CA SER A 242 3.41 7.86 27.93
C SER A 242 4.14 7.04 28.99
N LYS A 243 5.12 6.21 28.59
CA LYS A 243 5.87 5.31 29.48
C LYS A 243 4.93 4.40 30.29
N LYS A 244 3.94 3.81 29.60
CA LYS A 244 2.89 2.95 30.17
C LYS A 244 1.94 3.64 31.16
N ARG A 245 1.87 4.97 31.18
CA ARG A 245 0.89 5.70 32.02
C ARG A 245 -0.55 5.49 31.53
N PHE A 246 -0.76 5.40 30.23
CA PHE A 246 -2.06 5.22 29.61
C PHE A 246 -2.13 3.86 28.92
N GLN A 247 -2.39 2.81 29.70
CA GLN A 247 -2.52 1.45 29.19
C GLN A 247 -3.91 1.23 28.61
N PHE A 248 -4.02 0.35 27.61
CA PHE A 248 -5.31 -0.12 27.10
C PHE A 248 -5.75 -1.45 27.72
N THR A 249 -4.92 -2.02 28.61
CA THR A 249 -5.24 -3.22 29.42
C THR A 249 -5.91 -2.89 30.75
N GLU A 250 -5.77 -1.65 31.22
CA GLU A 250 -6.34 -1.11 32.46
C GLU A 250 -7.05 0.20 32.14
N GLN A 251 -8.15 0.51 32.83
CA GLN A 251 -8.93 1.71 32.53
C GLN A 251 -8.20 2.96 33.01
N GLY A 252 -8.08 3.97 32.14
CA GLY A 252 -7.50 5.27 32.45
C GLY A 252 -8.56 6.30 32.82
N VAL A 253 -8.13 7.43 33.38
CA VAL A 253 -8.99 8.59 33.67
C VAL A 253 -8.76 9.65 32.59
N ILE A 254 -9.84 10.23 32.04
CA ILE A 254 -9.80 11.22 30.95
C ILE A 254 -9.24 12.56 31.44
N VAL A 255 -9.64 13.02 32.62
CA VAL A 255 -9.14 14.24 33.28
C VAL A 255 -8.90 13.89 34.74
N LYS A 256 -7.71 14.20 35.27
CA LYS A 256 -7.48 14.23 36.72
C LYS A 256 -7.70 15.68 37.15
N ASP A 257 -8.69 15.89 38.00
CA ASP A 257 -8.90 17.16 38.71
C ASP A 257 -7.69 17.51 39.60
#